data_AF-A0A7J8EZB8-F1
#
_entry.id   AF-A0A7J8EZB8-F1
#
_cell.length_a   1.000
_cell.length_b   1.000
_cell.length_c   1.000
_cell.angle_alpha   90.00
_cell.angle_beta   90.00
_cell.angle_gamma   90.00
#
_symmetry.space_group_name_H-M   'P 1'
#
loop_
_entity.id
_entity.type
_entity.pdbx_description
1 polymer ?
#
loop_
_entity_poly.entity_id
_entity_poly.type
_entity_poly.pdbx_seq_one_letter_code
_entity_poly.pdbx_strand_id
1 'polypeptide(L)'
;MKPKEVEGLRACMHETVDEYCNQLNNASEDQQIESAQLRAKDRFEDVMLDTVRALYNDQNEESTPLLLEDQQELRRRFRRHTLEMEGPGDQQPGESLYDRVLRFFQRLLQHLQKVWQDVLTWVEEKTARLSSAVKTVWDAVKSFFSSMFSSMHQVFLSPLQV
;
A
#
# COMPACT_ATOMS: atom_id res chain seq x y z
N MET A 1 10.08 -9.80 18.07
CA MET A 1 10.38 -10.34 16.73
C MET A 1 9.37 -9.75 15.76
N LYS A 2 9.77 -9.14 14.64
CA LYS A 2 8.80 -8.74 13.61
C LYS A 2 8.33 -10.03 12.91
N PRO A 3 7.04 -10.25 12.69
CA PRO A 3 6.57 -11.44 11.99
C PRO A 3 7.20 -11.49 10.59
N LYS A 4 7.62 -12.68 10.13
CA LYS A 4 8.17 -12.92 8.79
C LYS A 4 7.29 -12.31 7.69
N GLU A 5 5.97 -12.37 7.88
CA GLU A 5 4.96 -11.80 6.98
C GLU A 5 5.08 -10.28 6.83
N VAL A 6 5.42 -9.56 7.91
CA VAL A 6 5.60 -8.11 7.89
C VAL A 6 6.89 -7.72 7.16
N GLU A 7 7.91 -8.57 7.19
CA GLU A 7 9.14 -8.36 6.41
C GLU A 7 8.89 -8.61 4.93
N GLY A 8 8.14 -9.66 4.59
CA GLY A 8 7.67 -9.93 3.22
C GLY A 8 6.85 -8.78 2.64
N LEU A 9 5.90 -8.24 3.42
CA LEU A 9 5.12 -7.05 3.06
C LEU A 9 6.03 -5.86 2.73
N ARG A 10 7.02 -5.55 3.57
CA ARG A 10 7.96 -4.44 3.31
C ARG A 10 8.77 -4.65 2.04
N ALA A 11 9.31 -5.86 1.84
CA ALA A 11 10.08 -6.17 0.65
C ALA A 11 9.26 -5.98 -0.63
N CYS A 12 8.01 -6.47 -0.64
CA CYS A 12 7.11 -6.29 -1.77
C CYS A 12 6.76 -4.82 -2.02
N MET A 13 6.52 -4.02 -0.98
CA MET A 13 6.27 -2.57 -1.13
C MET A 13 7.49 -1.84 -1.72
N HIS A 14 8.71 -2.19 -1.29
CA HIS A 14 9.93 -1.64 -1.90
C HIS A 14 10.05 -2.01 -3.38
N GLU A 15 9.87 -3.28 -3.72
CA GLU A 15 9.93 -3.74 -5.11
C GLU A 15 8.85 -3.07 -5.99
N THR A 16 7.66 -2.86 -5.43
CA THR A 16 6.57 -2.15 -6.12
C THR A 16 6.93 -0.69 -6.42
N VAL A 17 7.59 0.00 -5.48
CA VAL A 17 8.09 1.36 -5.68
C VAL A 17 9.17 1.39 -6.77
N ASP A 18 10.13 0.47 -6.71
CA ASP A 18 11.23 0.41 -7.68
C ASP A 18 10.72 0.13 -9.10
N GLU A 19 9.80 -0.81 -9.25
CA GLU A 19 9.13 -1.11 -10.52
C GLU A 19 8.34 0.08 -11.05
N TYR A 20 7.60 0.78 -10.18
CA TYR A 20 6.85 1.98 -10.57
C TYR A 20 7.79 3.07 -11.08
N CYS A 21 8.88 3.36 -10.35
CA CYS A 21 9.89 4.33 -10.77
C CYS A 21 10.54 3.95 -12.10
N ASN A 22 10.87 2.68 -12.30
CA ASN A 22 11.42 2.18 -13.56
C ASN A 22 10.43 2.31 -14.72
N GLN A 23 9.15 2.02 -14.50
CA GLN A 23 8.12 2.19 -15.52
C GLN A 23 7.92 3.66 -15.86
N LEU A 24 7.87 4.54 -14.85
CA LEU A 24 7.67 5.97 -15.05
C LEU A 24 8.86 6.63 -15.78
N ASN A 25 10.09 6.19 -15.50
CA ASN A 25 11.29 6.65 -16.22
C ASN A 25 11.26 6.32 -17.71
N ASN A 26 10.62 5.21 -18.09
CA ASN A 26 10.53 4.76 -19.48
C ASN A 26 9.22 5.18 -20.16
N ALA A 27 8.29 5.78 -19.43
CA ALA A 27 6.96 6.10 -19.93
C ALA A 27 6.96 7.43 -20.69
N SER A 28 6.48 7.39 -21.94
CA SER A 28 6.31 8.57 -22.79
C SER A 28 4.85 8.99 -22.98
N GLU A 29 3.90 8.16 -22.54
CA GLU A 29 2.46 8.30 -22.79
C GLU A 29 1.64 8.15 -21.50
N ASP A 30 0.56 8.93 -21.39
CA ASP A 30 -0.33 8.92 -20.22
C ASP A 30 -0.90 7.53 -19.92
N GLN A 31 -1.23 6.75 -20.95
CA GLN A 31 -1.72 5.39 -20.77
C GLN A 31 -0.71 4.46 -20.07
N GLN A 32 0.59 4.65 -20.31
CA GLN A 32 1.64 3.86 -19.68
C GLN A 32 1.79 4.25 -18.20
N ILE A 33 1.64 5.55 -17.92
CA ILE A 33 1.67 6.09 -16.55
C ILE A 33 0.46 5.58 -15.76
N GLU A 34 -0.74 5.64 -16.33
CA GLU A 34 -1.96 5.08 -15.73
C GLU A 34 -1.81 3.58 -15.45
N SER A 35 -1.25 2.84 -16.41
CA SER A 35 -1.00 1.40 -16.24
C SER A 35 -0.02 1.13 -15.09
N ALA A 36 1.05 1.92 -14.96
CA ALA A 36 2.00 1.80 -13.86
C ALA A 36 1.35 2.13 -12.51
N GLN A 37 0.53 3.18 -12.46
CA GLN A 37 -0.22 3.58 -11.26
C GLN A 37 -1.19 2.50 -10.81
N LEU A 38 -1.97 1.93 -11.74
CA LEU A 38 -2.91 0.86 -11.47
C LEU A 38 -2.21 -0.39 -10.95
N ARG A 39 -1.12 -0.82 -11.63
CA ARG A 39 -0.33 -1.98 -11.18
C ARG A 39 0.21 -1.80 -9.77
N ALA A 40 0.79 -0.64 -9.48
CA ALA A 40 1.34 -0.36 -8.16
C ALA A 40 0.22 -0.44 -7.11
N LYS A 41 -0.90 0.25 -7.34
CA LYS A 41 -2.06 0.22 -6.43
C LYS A 41 -2.57 -1.22 -6.18
N ASP A 42 -2.84 -1.98 -7.24
CA ASP A 42 -3.36 -3.34 -7.13
C ASP A 42 -2.40 -4.22 -6.32
N ARG A 43 -1.08 -4.07 -6.56
CA ARG A 43 -0.05 -4.82 -5.84
C ARG A 43 0.01 -4.47 -4.35
N PHE A 44 -0.16 -3.20 -3.99
CA PHE A 44 -0.28 -2.77 -2.58
C PHE A 44 -1.54 -3.37 -1.93
N GLU A 45 -2.70 -3.29 -2.58
CA GLU A 45 -3.95 -3.83 -2.05
C GLU A 45 -3.86 -5.35 -1.83
N ASP A 46 -3.35 -6.09 -2.81
CA ASP A 46 -3.21 -7.55 -2.76
C ASP A 46 -2.22 -7.98 -1.66
N VAL A 47 -1.01 -7.38 -1.60
CA VAL A 47 -0.02 -7.80 -0.61
C VAL A 47 -0.47 -7.48 0.82
N MET A 48 -1.18 -6.37 1.03
CA MET A 48 -1.72 -6.04 2.34
C MET A 48 -2.78 -7.06 2.77
N LEU A 49 -3.70 -7.42 1.88
CA LEU A 49 -4.74 -8.43 2.12
C LEU A 49 -4.16 -9.80 2.43
N ASP A 50 -3.18 -10.24 1.63
CA ASP A 50 -2.54 -11.54 1.83
C ASP A 50 -1.74 -11.57 3.13
N THR A 51 -1.08 -10.47 3.51
CA THR A 51 -0.38 -10.36 4.80
C THR A 51 -1.35 -10.42 5.97
N VAL A 52 -2.53 -9.79 5.89
CA VAL A 52 -3.57 -9.91 6.94
C VAL A 52 -3.98 -11.37 7.10
N ARG A 53 -4.21 -12.09 5.99
CA ARG A 53 -4.58 -13.51 6.02
C ARG A 53 -3.47 -14.36 6.64
N ALA A 54 -2.22 -14.12 6.23
CA ALA A 54 -1.07 -14.85 6.72
C ALA A 54 -0.87 -14.63 8.23
N LEU A 55 -0.90 -13.38 8.69
CA LEU A 55 -0.79 -13.05 10.12
C LEU A 55 -1.92 -13.63 10.96
N TYR A 56 -3.15 -13.64 10.45
CA TYR A 56 -4.26 -14.28 11.15
C TYR A 56 -4.03 -15.78 11.32
N ASN A 57 -3.54 -16.46 10.28
CA ASN A 57 -3.31 -17.90 10.30
C ASN A 57 -2.06 -18.29 11.12
N ASP A 58 -0.99 -17.48 11.06
CA ASP A 58 0.29 -17.72 11.76
C ASP A 58 0.18 -17.50 13.28
N GLN A 59 -0.83 -16.76 13.74
CA GLN A 59 -1.19 -16.69 15.16
C GLN A 59 -1.70 -18.03 15.73
N ASN A 60 -1.52 -19.16 15.02
CA ASN A 60 -1.99 -20.48 15.42
C ASN A 60 -1.22 -21.66 14.77
N GLU A 61 -0.57 -22.49 15.58
CA GLU A 61 -0.12 -23.83 15.15
C GLU A 61 -1.28 -24.86 15.16
N GLU A 62 -2.44 -24.57 15.75
CA GLU A 62 -3.48 -25.58 16.08
C GLU A 62 -4.96 -25.19 15.84
N SER A 63 -5.36 -24.19 15.01
CA SER A 63 -6.82 -24.03 14.73
C SER A 63 -7.23 -23.47 13.37
N THR A 64 -8.55 -23.56 13.17
CA THR A 64 -9.34 -23.25 11.98
C THR A 64 -8.94 -21.93 11.30
N PRO A 65 -8.73 -21.95 9.97
CA PRO A 65 -8.40 -20.74 9.20
C PRO A 65 -9.54 -19.72 9.26
N LEU A 66 -9.23 -18.47 8.86
CA LEU A 66 -10.24 -17.41 8.77
C LEU A 66 -11.42 -17.88 7.94
N LEU A 67 -12.64 -17.70 8.45
CA LEU A 67 -13.86 -18.12 7.77
C LEU A 67 -13.91 -17.56 6.35
N LEU A 68 -14.36 -18.37 5.40
CA LEU A 68 -14.43 -17.98 3.99
C LEU A 68 -15.27 -16.71 3.80
N GLU A 69 -16.34 -16.54 4.60
CA GLU A 69 -17.18 -15.34 4.59
C GLU A 69 -16.41 -14.08 4.98
N ASP A 70 -15.61 -14.15 6.05
CA ASP A 70 -14.79 -13.02 6.50
C ASP A 70 -13.67 -12.70 5.49
N GLN A 71 -13.08 -13.71 4.85
CA GLN A 71 -12.12 -13.52 3.75
C GLN A 71 -12.76 -12.82 2.55
N GLN A 72 -13.97 -13.23 2.17
CA GLN A 72 -14.70 -12.62 1.06
C GLN A 72 -15.12 -11.19 1.39
N GLU A 73 -15.56 -10.93 2.62
CA GLU A 73 -15.96 -9.59 3.04
C GLU A 73 -14.78 -8.62 3.14
N LEU A 74 -13.62 -9.06 3.68
CA LEU A 74 -12.37 -8.30 3.61
C LEU A 74 -12.06 -7.90 2.17
N ARG A 75 -12.08 -8.87 1.26
CA ARG A 75 -11.81 -8.62 -0.17
C ARG A 75 -12.85 -7.68 -0.79
N ARG A 76 -14.13 -7.82 -0.44
CA ARG A 76 -15.21 -6.93 -0.91
C ARG A 76 -14.98 -5.50 -0.45
N ARG A 77 -14.57 -5.29 0.80
CA ARG A 77 -14.33 -3.95 1.35
C ARG A 77 -13.16 -3.26 0.66
N PHE A 78 -12.07 -3.98 0.41
CA PHE A 78 -10.97 -3.42 -0.39
C PHE A 78 -11.43 -3.03 -1.80
N ARG A 79 -12.13 -3.94 -2.48
CA ARG A 79 -12.60 -3.72 -3.84
C ARG A 79 -13.65 -2.62 -3.99
N ARG A 80 -14.42 -2.32 -2.94
CA ARG A 80 -15.45 -1.27 -2.96
C ARG A 80 -14.85 0.10 -3.25
N HIS A 81 -13.62 0.34 -2.79
CA HIS A 81 -12.96 1.64 -2.90
C HIS A 81 -12.01 1.72 -4.11
N THR A 82 -11.69 0.61 -4.78
CA THR A 82 -10.80 0.57 -5.95
C THR A 82 -11.29 1.45 -7.10
N LEU A 83 -12.55 1.90 -7.13
CA LEU A 83 -13.13 2.71 -8.21
C LEU A 83 -12.79 4.21 -8.17
N GLU A 84 -12.15 4.74 -7.12
CA GLU A 84 -12.05 6.19 -6.89
C GLU A 84 -10.63 6.79 -6.88
N MET A 85 -9.62 6.11 -7.43
CA MET A 85 -8.34 6.80 -7.68
C MET A 85 -8.53 7.66 -8.93
N GLU A 86 -8.92 8.93 -8.74
CA GLU A 86 -8.92 9.96 -9.79
C GLU A 86 -7.61 9.84 -10.59
N GLY A 87 -7.74 9.88 -11.92
CA GLY A 87 -6.73 9.51 -12.92
C GLY A 87 -5.39 10.27 -12.82
N PRO A 88 -4.61 10.40 -13.90
CA PRO A 88 -3.38 11.17 -13.87
C PRO A 88 -3.75 12.66 -13.76
N GLY A 89 -4.13 13.11 -12.56
CA GLY A 89 -4.58 14.49 -12.32
C GLY A 89 -3.57 15.46 -12.91
N ASP A 90 -4.09 16.46 -13.61
CA ASP A 90 -3.41 17.53 -14.34
C ASP A 90 -1.89 17.54 -14.15
N GLN A 91 -1.18 16.77 -14.98
CA GLN A 91 0.28 16.85 -15.05
C GLN A 91 0.64 18.30 -15.31
N GLN A 92 1.36 18.92 -14.37
CA GLN A 92 1.73 20.30 -14.54
C GLN A 92 2.86 20.42 -15.55
N PRO A 93 2.82 21.38 -16.49
CA PRO A 93 3.93 21.63 -17.39
C PRO A 93 5.21 21.91 -16.59
N GLY A 94 6.23 21.06 -16.74
CA GLY A 94 7.51 21.18 -16.00
C GLY A 94 7.58 20.41 -14.68
N GLU A 95 6.59 19.58 -14.34
CA GLU A 95 6.63 18.71 -13.16
C GLU A 95 7.80 17.70 -13.26
N SER A 96 8.62 17.62 -12.21
CA SER A 96 9.74 16.68 -12.19
C SER A 96 9.25 15.24 -12.00
N LEU A 97 10.06 14.25 -12.41
CA LEU A 97 9.75 12.84 -12.11
C LEU A 97 9.57 12.60 -10.61
N TYR A 98 10.35 13.30 -9.78
CA TYR A 98 10.22 13.27 -8.33
C TYR A 98 8.83 13.72 -7.87
N ASP A 99 8.36 14.87 -8.33
CA ASP A 99 7.05 15.42 -7.96
C ASP A 99 5.93 14.46 -8.37
N ARG A 100 6.05 13.85 -9.56
CA ARG A 100 5.10 12.85 -10.07
C ARG A 100 5.05 11.60 -9.20
N VAL A 101 6.21 11.08 -8.80
CA VAL A 101 6.33 9.91 -7.91
C VAL A 101 5.74 10.24 -6.54
N LEU A 102 6.16 11.35 -5.94
CA LEU A 102 5.71 11.78 -4.62
C LEU A 102 4.19 11.97 -4.58
N ARG A 103 3.64 12.69 -5.56
CA ARG A 103 2.20 12.94 -5.70
C ARG A 103 1.41 11.66 -5.86
N PHE A 104 1.90 10.70 -6.66
CA PHE A 104 1.24 9.40 -6.79
C PHE A 104 1.20 8.65 -5.46
N PHE A 105 2.34 8.49 -4.78
CA PHE A 105 2.40 7.74 -3.52
C PHE A 105 1.64 8.42 -2.37
N GLN A 106 1.54 9.75 -2.36
CA GLN A 106 0.67 10.48 -1.44
C GLN A 106 -0.81 10.16 -1.70
N ARG A 107 -1.26 10.19 -2.96
CA ARG A 107 -2.64 9.82 -3.32
C ARG A 107 -2.93 8.35 -3.02
N LEU A 108 -1.98 7.46 -3.28
CA LEU A 108 -2.09 6.05 -2.94
C LEU A 108 -2.24 5.85 -1.42
N LEU A 109 -1.41 6.50 -0.60
CA LEU A 109 -1.53 6.41 0.86
C LEU A 109 -2.90 6.91 1.35
N GLN A 110 -3.39 8.03 0.82
CA GLN A 110 -4.71 8.58 1.18
C GLN A 110 -5.84 7.61 0.80
N HIS A 111 -5.76 7.01 -0.39
CA HIS A 111 -6.68 5.98 -0.86
C HIS A 111 -6.65 4.77 0.09
N LEU A 112 -5.47 4.19 0.33
CA LEU A 112 -5.30 3.07 1.24
C LEU A 112 -5.82 3.37 2.64
N GLN A 113 -5.61 4.59 3.16
CA GLN A 113 -6.14 5.00 4.47
C GLN A 113 -7.67 4.97 4.52
N LYS A 114 -8.36 5.43 3.47
CA LYS A 114 -9.83 5.36 3.40
C LYS A 114 -10.31 3.90 3.41
N VAL A 115 -9.72 3.08 2.54
CA VAL A 115 -10.03 1.64 2.46
C VAL A 115 -9.81 0.97 3.81
N TRP A 116 -8.68 1.27 4.44
CA TRP A 116 -8.27 0.61 5.67
C TRP A 116 -9.12 0.98 6.88
N GLN A 117 -9.64 2.21 6.93
CA GLN A 117 -10.56 2.62 8.00
C GLN A 117 -11.90 1.87 7.93
N ASP A 118 -12.43 1.62 6.73
CA ASP A 118 -13.63 0.81 6.53
C ASP A 118 -13.40 -0.65 6.98
N VAL A 119 -12.20 -1.19 6.69
CA VAL A 119 -11.80 -2.53 7.13
C VAL A 119 -11.63 -2.60 8.65
N LEU A 120 -10.93 -1.63 9.26
CA LEU A 120 -10.73 -1.57 10.72
C LEU A 120 -12.06 -1.54 11.46
N THR A 121 -12.97 -0.65 11.04
CA THR A 121 -14.30 -0.52 11.65
C THR A 121 -15.05 -1.86 11.63
N TRP A 122 -14.96 -2.59 10.52
CA TRP A 122 -15.63 -3.89 10.39
C TRP A 122 -14.97 -5.02 11.23
N VAL A 123 -13.65 -5.07 11.33
CA VAL A 123 -12.97 -6.14 12.09
C VAL A 123 -13.01 -5.96 13.60
N GLU A 124 -13.23 -4.74 14.09
CA GLU A 124 -13.30 -4.45 15.53
C GLU A 124 -14.45 -5.18 16.23
N GLU A 125 -15.50 -5.54 15.50
CA GLU A 125 -16.66 -6.28 16.01
C GLU A 125 -16.54 -7.80 15.85
N LYS A 126 -15.47 -8.30 15.20
CA LYS A 126 -15.33 -9.71 14.82
C LYS A 126 -14.50 -10.52 15.81
N THR A 127 -13.17 -10.34 15.78
CA THR A 127 -12.25 -11.05 16.67
C THR A 127 -11.02 -10.21 16.98
N ALA A 128 -10.48 -10.34 18.20
CA ALA A 128 -9.24 -9.65 18.60
C ALA A 128 -8.03 -10.05 17.72
N ARG A 129 -8.01 -11.30 17.23
CA ARG A 129 -6.95 -11.81 16.34
C ARG A 129 -6.95 -11.10 14.99
N LEU A 130 -8.11 -11.05 14.33
CA LEU A 130 -8.26 -10.36 13.06
C LEU A 130 -7.99 -8.86 13.21
N SER A 131 -8.49 -8.23 14.27
CA SER A 131 -8.18 -6.83 14.59
C SER A 131 -6.66 -6.62 14.75
N SER A 132 -5.97 -7.52 15.44
CA SER A 132 -4.51 -7.46 15.64
C SER A 132 -3.74 -7.62 14.32
N ALA A 133 -4.11 -8.58 13.47
CA ALA A 133 -3.49 -8.78 12.16
C ALA A 133 -3.65 -7.52 11.28
N VAL A 134 -4.88 -6.98 11.19
CA VAL A 134 -5.18 -5.75 10.44
C VAL A 134 -4.40 -4.55 10.99
N LYS A 135 -4.34 -4.36 12.30
CA LYS A 135 -3.56 -3.26 12.91
C LYS A 135 -2.07 -3.39 12.61
N THR A 136 -1.53 -4.60 12.69
CA THR A 136 -0.11 -4.89 12.41
C THR A 136 0.26 -4.56 10.96
N VAL A 137 -0.58 -4.95 9.99
CA VAL A 137 -0.35 -4.61 8.57
C VAL A 137 -0.39 -3.09 8.37
N TRP A 138 -1.39 -2.41 8.94
CA TRP A 138 -1.51 -0.96 8.80
C TRP A 138 -0.30 -0.20 9.35
N ASP A 139 0.19 -0.60 10.51
CA ASP A 139 1.36 0.03 11.13
C ASP A 139 2.61 -0.19 10.28
N ALA A 140 2.75 -1.36 9.65
CA ALA A 140 3.83 -1.63 8.71
C ALA A 140 3.75 -0.72 7.46
N VAL A 141 2.56 -0.54 6.89
CA VAL A 141 2.33 0.34 5.74
C VAL A 141 2.61 1.80 6.08
N LYS A 142 2.06 2.32 7.19
CA LYS A 142 2.36 3.69 7.64
C LYS A 142 3.86 3.89 7.84
N SER A 143 4.53 2.96 8.52
CA SER A 143 5.97 3.01 8.75
C SER A 143 6.76 3.05 7.45
N PHE A 144 6.35 2.26 6.44
CA PHE A 144 6.98 2.26 5.12
C PHE A 144 6.84 3.61 4.43
N PHE A 145 5.61 4.12 4.29
CA PHE A 145 5.37 5.41 3.62
C PHE A 145 6.07 6.56 4.33
N SER A 146 6.08 6.60 5.67
CA SER A 146 6.84 7.59 6.42
C SER A 146 8.33 7.53 6.08
N SER A 147 8.92 6.33 6.06
CA SER A 147 10.34 6.15 5.71
C SER A 147 10.64 6.58 4.27
N MET A 148 9.77 6.20 3.34
CA MET A 148 9.87 6.55 1.93
C MET A 148 9.86 8.06 1.72
N PHE A 149 8.84 8.74 2.27
CA PHE A 149 8.72 10.19 2.15
C PHE A 149 9.87 10.92 2.84
N SER A 150 10.32 10.47 4.02
CA SER A 150 11.49 11.06 4.68
C SER A 150 12.76 10.91 3.84
N SER A 151 12.99 9.74 3.23
CA SER A 151 14.16 9.50 2.37
C SER A 151 14.13 10.38 1.12
N MET A 152 12.95 10.48 0.49
CA MET A 152 12.69 11.37 -0.63
C MET A 152 12.93 12.84 -0.25
N HIS A 153 12.43 13.30 0.89
CA HIS A 153 12.70 14.67 1.35
C HIS A 153 14.20 14.92 1.62
N GLN A 154 14.93 13.97 2.22
CA GLN A 154 16.34 14.15 2.53
C GLN A 154 17.23 14.23 1.28
N VAL A 155 16.99 13.40 0.27
CA VAL A 155 17.79 13.40 -0.96
C VAL A 155 17.63 14.70 -1.76
N PHE A 156 16.45 15.33 -1.69
CA PHE A 156 16.13 16.50 -2.53
C PHE A 156 16.17 17.85 -1.79
N LEU A 157 16.02 17.88 -0.46
CA LEU A 157 16.11 19.10 0.36
C LEU A 157 17.43 19.22 1.14
N SER A 158 18.36 18.27 1.00
CA SER A 158 19.71 18.49 1.52
C SER A 158 20.31 19.68 0.76
N PRO A 159 20.68 20.78 1.46
CA PRO A 159 21.51 21.78 0.82
C PRO A 159 22.80 21.05 0.43
N LEU A 160 23.13 21.08 -0.86
CA LEU A 160 24.42 20.65 -1.38
C LEU A 160 25.50 21.23 -0.44
N GLN A 161 26.08 20.40 0.41
CA GLN A 161 27.28 20.77 1.15
C GLN A 161 28.42 20.74 0.12
N VAL A 162 28.57 21.87 -0.57
CA VAL A 162 29.78 22.28 -1.27
C VAL A 162 30.63 23.10 -0.30
#